data_AF-A0A3A6MBE4-F1
#
_entry.id   AF-A0A3A6MBE4-F1
#
_cell.length_a   1.000
_cell.length_b   1.000
_cell.length_c   1.000
_cell.angle_alpha   90.00
_cell.angle_beta   90.00
_cell.angle_gamma   90.00
#
_symmetry.space_group_name_H-M   'P 1'
#
loop_
_entity.id
_entity.type
_entity.pdbx_description
1 polymer ?
#
loop_
_entity_poly.entity_id
_entity_poly.type
_entity_poly.pdbx_seq_one_letter_code
_entity_poly.pdbx_strand_id
1 'polypeptide(L)'
;MKRTILIVMLLTGICIGKIQAQNDPVLAGMILLYTDKAQKELKNQEKVMMLQTTGHIWTKEEVQATADLQREFNKYLDSFRSIVCYAAQIYGFYHEISRLTDNMEDFTRQVSRSTTNALAVALSTERNRIYRELMLGSVEIVNDIRMACLAENKMTERERMEIVFGIRPKLKLMNTKLQRLTKAVKYTTMSDIWYEIDEGARPVADKRDIVEAAKRRWKQIGRNVRP
;
A
#
# COMPACT_ATOMS: atom_id res chain seq x y z
N MET A 1 -5.56 -26.63 8.42
CA MET A 1 -6.44 -26.90 7.25
C MET A 1 -7.92 -27.06 7.62
N LYS A 2 -8.32 -27.82 8.65
CA LYS A 2 -9.75 -27.93 9.03
C LYS A 2 -10.37 -26.64 9.59
N ARG A 3 -9.61 -25.78 10.28
CA ARG A 3 -10.08 -24.49 10.81
C ARG A 3 -10.28 -23.40 9.75
N THR A 4 -9.47 -23.39 8.69
CA THR A 4 -9.56 -22.40 7.60
C THR A 4 -10.75 -22.68 6.67
N ILE A 5 -11.05 -23.97 6.43
CA ILE A 5 -12.24 -24.37 5.66
C ILE A 5 -13.53 -24.03 6.42
N LEU A 6 -13.53 -24.12 7.75
CA LEU A 6 -14.69 -23.80 8.59
C LEU A 6 -15.00 -22.29 8.60
N ILE A 7 -13.97 -21.44 8.56
CA ILE A 7 -14.12 -19.99 8.42
C ILE A 7 -14.66 -19.62 7.03
N VAL A 8 -14.17 -20.29 5.98
CA VAL A 8 -14.65 -20.08 4.60
C VAL A 8 -16.08 -20.58 4.40
N MET A 9 -16.47 -21.71 5.01
CA MET A 9 -17.86 -22.19 5.00
C MET A 9 -18.80 -21.28 5.80
N LEU A 10 -18.35 -20.68 6.91
CA LEU A 10 -19.13 -19.66 7.64
C LEU A 10 -19.30 -18.38 6.81
N LEU A 11 -18.35 -18.08 5.92
CA LEU A 11 -18.39 -16.98 4.95
C LEU A 11 -19.39 -17.21 3.79
N THR A 12 -19.79 -18.47 3.51
CA THR A 12 -20.68 -18.80 2.37
C THR A 12 -22.09 -19.28 2.77
N GLY A 13 -22.33 -19.58 4.05
CA GLY A 13 -23.52 -20.32 4.50
C GLY A 13 -24.78 -19.53 4.88
N ILE A 14 -24.76 -18.19 4.91
CA ILE A 14 -25.91 -17.38 5.33
C ILE A 14 -26.20 -16.32 4.27
N CYS A 15 -26.85 -16.67 3.16
CA CYS A 15 -27.36 -15.67 2.19
C CYS A 15 -28.41 -16.26 1.20
N ILE A 16 -29.35 -17.07 1.67
CA ILE A 16 -30.64 -17.26 0.98
C ILE A 16 -31.75 -16.99 1.99
N GLY A 17 -31.84 -15.74 2.42
CA GLY A 17 -32.84 -15.25 3.38
C GLY A 17 -33.34 -13.89 2.94
N LYS A 18 -34.52 -13.89 2.33
CA LYS A 18 -35.42 -12.75 2.03
C LYS A 18 -34.86 -11.33 2.27
N ILE A 19 -34.48 -10.72 1.16
CA ILE A 19 -34.29 -9.27 0.97
C ILE A 19 -35.59 -8.57 1.36
N GLN A 20 -35.64 -7.82 2.47
CA GLN A 20 -36.47 -6.61 2.61
C GLN A 20 -35.98 -5.69 3.76
N ALA A 21 -35.88 -4.40 3.42
CA ALA A 21 -36.13 -3.20 4.23
C ALA A 21 -34.97 -2.40 4.89
N GLN A 22 -33.72 -2.88 5.00
CA GLN A 22 -32.68 -2.06 5.66
C GLN A 22 -31.24 -2.18 5.11
N ASN A 23 -31.07 -2.84 3.96
CA ASN A 23 -29.77 -2.96 3.32
C ASN A 23 -29.61 -1.87 2.27
N ASP A 24 -28.58 -1.05 2.39
CA ASP A 24 -28.18 -0.11 1.36
C ASP A 24 -27.66 -0.89 0.13
N PRO A 25 -28.43 -0.96 -0.97
CA PRO A 25 -28.07 -1.78 -2.12
C PRO A 25 -26.86 -1.21 -2.87
N VAL A 26 -26.63 0.11 -2.78
CA VAL A 26 -25.52 0.79 -3.44
C VAL A 26 -24.22 0.46 -2.70
N LEU A 27 -24.22 0.58 -1.38
CA LEU A 27 -23.06 0.21 -0.57
C LEU A 27 -22.74 -1.27 -0.66
N ALA A 28 -23.75 -2.14 -0.65
CA ALA A 28 -23.56 -3.58 -0.83
C ALA A 28 -22.90 -3.90 -2.19
N GLY A 29 -23.36 -3.25 -3.26
CA GLY A 29 -22.77 -3.38 -4.59
C GLY A 29 -21.31 -2.91 -4.64
N MET A 30 -21.01 -1.75 -4.04
CA MET A 30 -19.63 -1.23 -3.97
C MET A 30 -18.70 -2.16 -3.19
N ILE A 31 -19.15 -2.69 -2.05
CA ILE A 31 -18.36 -3.61 -1.22
C ILE A 31 -18.09 -4.93 -1.96
N LEU A 32 -19.08 -5.45 -2.68
CA LEU A 32 -18.92 -6.67 -3.47
C LEU A 32 -17.86 -6.48 -4.58
N LEU A 33 -17.98 -5.40 -5.36
CA LEU A 33 -17.00 -5.06 -6.40
C LEU A 33 -15.60 -4.80 -5.81
N TYR A 34 -15.54 -4.15 -4.65
CA TYR A 34 -14.29 -3.89 -3.96
C TYR A 34 -13.63 -5.18 -3.43
N THR A 35 -14.42 -6.13 -2.96
CA THR A 35 -13.91 -7.41 -2.46
C THR A 35 -13.23 -8.19 -3.59
N ASP A 36 -13.85 -8.23 -4.77
CA ASP A 36 -13.24 -8.84 -5.97
C ASP A 36 -11.93 -8.15 -6.36
N LYS A 37 -11.92 -6.80 -6.41
CA LYS A 37 -10.71 -6.02 -6.67
C LYS A 37 -9.62 -6.26 -5.62
N ALA A 38 -9.96 -6.29 -4.34
CA ALA A 38 -9.02 -6.55 -3.25
C ALA A 38 -8.38 -7.93 -3.40
N GLN A 39 -9.18 -8.95 -3.73
CA GLN A 39 -8.69 -10.31 -3.94
C GLN A 39 -7.77 -10.41 -5.17
N LYS A 40 -8.13 -9.75 -6.26
CA LYS A 40 -7.31 -9.69 -7.48
C LYS A 40 -5.96 -9.02 -7.20
N GLU A 41 -5.98 -7.87 -6.52
CA GLU A 41 -4.77 -7.12 -6.21
C GLU A 41 -3.85 -7.86 -5.22
N LEU A 42 -4.41 -8.53 -4.21
CA LEU A 42 -3.61 -9.36 -3.31
C LEU A 42 -2.91 -10.51 -4.06
N LYS A 43 -3.63 -11.20 -4.96
CA LYS A 43 -3.04 -12.26 -5.81
C LYS A 43 -1.96 -11.73 -6.73
N ASN A 44 -2.19 -10.56 -7.35
CA ASN A 44 -1.19 -9.91 -8.20
C ASN A 44 0.06 -9.55 -7.40
N GLN A 45 -0.12 -9.06 -6.17
CA GLN A 45 0.97 -8.69 -5.29
C GLN A 45 1.79 -9.91 -4.87
N GLU A 46 1.13 -11.01 -4.50
CA GLU A 46 1.79 -12.30 -4.21
C GLU A 46 2.60 -12.80 -5.41
N LYS A 47 2.03 -12.71 -6.62
CA LYS A 47 2.73 -13.09 -7.86
C LYS A 47 3.99 -12.27 -8.10
N VAL A 48 3.90 -10.94 -7.98
CA VAL A 48 5.06 -10.04 -8.16
C VAL A 48 6.12 -10.32 -7.11
N MET A 49 5.72 -10.52 -5.85
CA MET A 49 6.66 -10.88 -4.79
C MET A 49 7.39 -12.20 -5.07
N MET A 50 6.70 -13.21 -5.61
CA MET A 50 7.34 -14.48 -5.98
C MET A 50 8.39 -14.29 -7.08
N LEU A 51 8.13 -13.43 -8.08
CA LEU A 51 9.09 -13.16 -9.14
C LEU A 51 10.34 -12.42 -8.62
N GLN A 52 10.17 -11.56 -7.61
CA GLN A 52 11.26 -10.80 -6.99
C GLN A 52 12.17 -11.64 -6.07
N THR A 53 11.84 -12.91 -5.77
CA THR A 53 12.66 -13.76 -4.86
C THR A 53 13.97 -14.25 -5.48
N THR A 54 14.09 -14.21 -6.81
CA THR A 54 15.34 -14.48 -7.53
C THR A 54 16.18 -13.20 -7.54
N GLY A 55 17.11 -13.06 -6.59
CA GLY A 55 17.98 -11.88 -6.40
C GLY A 55 19.01 -11.62 -7.52
N HIS A 56 18.61 -11.78 -8.79
CA HIS A 56 19.42 -11.52 -9.97
C HIS A 56 18.63 -10.59 -10.90
N ILE A 57 19.38 -9.83 -11.71
CA ILE A 57 18.95 -8.94 -12.80
C ILE A 57 17.45 -9.02 -13.10
N TRP A 58 16.70 -7.95 -12.80
CA TRP A 58 15.27 -7.94 -13.08
C TRP A 58 14.99 -8.22 -14.56
N THR A 59 14.12 -9.20 -14.80
CA THR A 59 13.63 -9.47 -16.14
C THR A 59 12.69 -8.35 -16.58
N LYS A 60 12.53 -8.16 -17.90
CA LYS A 60 11.61 -7.14 -18.43
C LYS A 60 10.18 -7.43 -17.98
N GLU A 61 9.85 -8.71 -17.85
CA GLU A 61 8.57 -9.25 -17.41
C GLU A 61 8.30 -8.89 -15.94
N GLU A 62 9.30 -9.01 -15.06
CA GLU A 62 9.21 -8.60 -13.65
C GLU A 62 8.96 -7.10 -13.48
N VAL A 63 9.71 -6.29 -14.23
CA VAL A 63 9.56 -4.83 -14.18
C VAL A 63 8.17 -4.42 -14.67
N GLN A 64 7.71 -5.02 -15.77
CA GLN A 64 6.39 -4.76 -16.32
C GLN A 64 5.27 -5.19 -15.36
N ALA A 65 5.37 -6.40 -14.78
CA ALA A 65 4.41 -6.89 -13.80
C ALA A 65 4.34 -5.98 -12.56
N THR A 66 5.49 -5.48 -12.09
CA THR A 66 5.55 -4.55 -10.95
C THR A 66 4.96 -3.18 -11.30
N ALA A 67 5.19 -2.68 -12.52
CA ALA A 67 4.58 -1.44 -12.99
C ALA A 67 3.05 -1.56 -13.13
N ASP A 68 2.56 -2.70 -13.62
CA ASP A 68 1.13 -2.96 -13.74
C ASP A 68 0.47 -3.12 -12.36
N LEU A 69 1.12 -3.77 -11.40
CA LEU A 69 0.70 -3.80 -9.99
C LEU A 69 0.53 -2.39 -9.44
N GLN A 70 1.51 -1.51 -9.65
CA GLN A 70 1.46 -0.13 -9.19
C GLN A 70 0.25 0.62 -9.78
N ARG A 71 -0.08 0.37 -11.05
CA ARG A 71 -1.22 0.99 -11.73
C ARG A 71 -2.55 0.47 -11.19
N GLU A 72 -2.67 -0.84 -10.98
CA GLU A 72 -3.89 -1.42 -10.43
C GLU A 72 -4.11 -1.02 -8.95
N PHE A 73 -3.03 -0.85 -8.18
CA PHE A 73 -3.10 -0.33 -6.81
C PHE A 73 -3.75 1.06 -6.73
N ASN A 74 -3.48 1.95 -7.70
CA ASN A 74 -4.15 3.25 -7.75
C ASN A 74 -5.66 3.10 -7.99
N LYS A 75 -6.08 2.23 -8.92
CA LYS A 75 -7.52 1.95 -9.16
C LYS A 75 -8.19 1.34 -7.93
N TYR A 76 -7.44 0.54 -7.17
CA TYR A 76 -7.88 -0.02 -5.90
C TYR A 76 -8.09 1.07 -4.86
N LEU A 77 -7.13 1.98 -4.68
CA LEU A 77 -7.27 3.13 -3.77
C LEU A 77 -8.46 4.03 -4.13
N ASP A 78 -8.72 4.25 -5.41
CA ASP A 78 -9.90 5.01 -5.86
C ASP A 78 -11.22 4.32 -5.48
N SER A 79 -11.25 2.98 -5.56
CA SER A 79 -12.42 2.20 -5.16
C SER A 79 -12.62 2.26 -3.65
N PHE A 80 -11.54 2.17 -2.87
CA PHE A 80 -11.57 2.36 -1.42
C PHE A 80 -12.04 3.76 -1.03
N ARG A 81 -11.50 4.80 -1.67
CA ARG A 81 -11.92 6.20 -1.49
C ARG A 81 -13.42 6.35 -1.67
N SER A 82 -13.98 5.76 -2.73
CA SER A 82 -15.41 5.83 -3.05
C SER A 82 -16.28 5.24 -1.92
N ILE A 83 -15.92 4.06 -1.40
CA ILE A 83 -16.65 3.41 -0.30
C ILE A 83 -16.59 4.26 0.98
N VAL A 84 -15.40 4.76 1.30
CA VAL A 84 -15.17 5.47 2.56
C VAL A 84 -15.80 6.86 2.54
N CYS A 85 -15.79 7.56 1.40
CA CYS A 85 -16.55 8.80 1.21
C CYS A 85 -18.05 8.57 1.36
N TYR A 86 -18.58 7.48 0.80
CA TYR A 86 -19.98 7.11 0.95
C TYR A 86 -20.33 6.81 2.41
N ALA A 87 -19.50 6.04 3.11
CA ALA A 87 -19.69 5.76 4.53
C ALA A 87 -19.61 7.04 5.38
N ALA A 88 -18.74 7.99 5.05
CA ALA A 88 -18.65 9.27 5.75
C ALA A 88 -19.96 10.08 5.66
N GLN A 89 -20.64 10.03 4.51
CA GLN A 89 -21.92 10.71 4.31
C GLN A 89 -23.00 10.19 5.26
N ILE A 90 -22.98 8.89 5.56
CA ILE A 90 -23.97 8.23 6.42
C ILE A 90 -23.63 8.37 7.91
N TYR A 91 -22.34 8.28 8.28
CA TYR A 91 -21.91 8.14 9.69
C TYR A 91 -21.13 9.32 10.27
N GLY A 92 -20.86 10.37 9.49
CA GLY A 92 -20.32 11.63 10.01
C GLY A 92 -18.81 11.68 10.27
N PHE A 93 -18.00 10.79 9.69
CA PHE A 93 -16.53 10.79 9.83
C PHE A 93 -15.79 11.75 8.89
N TYR A 94 -16.40 12.89 8.56
CA TYR A 94 -15.90 13.75 7.48
C TYR A 94 -14.46 14.24 7.70
N HIS A 95 -14.05 14.49 8.95
CA HIS A 95 -12.71 15.00 9.23
C HIS A 95 -11.60 13.97 8.95
N GLU A 96 -11.78 12.73 9.39
CA GLU A 96 -10.83 11.66 9.14
C GLU A 96 -10.78 11.29 7.65
N ILE A 97 -11.94 11.28 6.98
CA ILE A 97 -12.03 10.92 5.56
C ILE A 97 -11.50 12.01 4.64
N SER A 98 -11.73 13.28 4.96
CA SER A 98 -11.15 14.41 4.21
C SER A 98 -9.62 14.30 4.24
N ARG A 99 -9.01 14.15 5.42
CA ARG A 99 -7.55 13.99 5.52
C ARG A 99 -7.05 12.76 4.77
N LEU A 100 -7.75 11.63 4.87
CA LEU A 100 -7.35 10.42 4.16
C LEU A 100 -7.40 10.62 2.64
N THR A 101 -8.44 11.27 2.14
CA THR A 101 -8.63 11.58 0.72
C THR A 101 -7.56 12.53 0.21
N ASP A 102 -7.23 13.58 0.96
CA ASP A 102 -6.14 14.51 0.61
C ASP A 102 -4.79 13.77 0.50
N ASN A 103 -4.50 12.86 1.44
CA ASN A 103 -3.26 12.08 1.42
C ASN A 103 -3.25 11.04 0.27
N MET A 104 -4.41 10.54 -0.18
CA MET A 104 -4.50 9.68 -1.38
C MET A 104 -4.24 10.47 -2.66
N GLU A 105 -4.74 11.71 -2.73
CA GLU A 105 -4.45 12.61 -3.84
C GLU A 105 -2.96 12.97 -3.86
N ASP A 106 -2.37 13.32 -2.71
CA ASP A 106 -0.93 13.57 -2.57
C ASP A 106 -0.08 12.40 -3.03
N PHE A 107 -0.46 11.18 -2.64
CA PHE A 107 0.19 9.96 -3.10
C PHE A 107 0.11 9.83 -4.62
N THR A 108 -1.08 10.00 -5.20
CA THR A 108 -1.30 9.90 -6.65
C THR A 108 -0.50 10.95 -7.43
N ARG A 109 -0.45 12.19 -6.92
CA ARG A 109 0.38 13.28 -7.46
C ARG A 109 1.87 12.95 -7.36
N GLN A 110 2.32 12.31 -6.28
CA GLN A 110 3.71 11.92 -6.13
C GLN A 110 4.10 10.78 -7.09
N VAL A 111 3.23 9.78 -7.26
CA VAL A 111 3.44 8.67 -8.21
C VAL A 111 3.50 9.16 -9.66
N SER A 112 2.63 10.10 -10.02
CA SER A 112 2.62 10.70 -11.37
C SER A 112 3.85 11.57 -11.64
N ARG A 113 4.38 12.28 -10.64
CA ARG A 113 5.62 13.06 -10.76
C ARG A 113 6.88 12.19 -10.82
N SER A 114 6.88 11.05 -10.15
CA SER A 114 8.09 10.22 -9.98
C SER A 114 7.76 8.75 -10.17
N THR A 115 7.34 8.37 -11.37
CA THR A 115 6.96 6.99 -11.69
C THR A 115 8.13 6.00 -11.50
N THR A 116 9.36 6.42 -11.79
CA THR A 116 10.57 5.62 -11.54
C THR A 116 10.77 5.31 -10.05
N ASN A 117 10.51 6.27 -9.18
CA ASN A 117 10.61 6.07 -7.73
C ASN A 117 9.48 5.19 -7.21
N ALA A 118 8.27 5.34 -7.76
CA ALA A 118 7.14 4.47 -7.41
C ALA A 118 7.45 3.00 -7.75
N LEU A 119 8.04 2.78 -8.93
CA LEU A 119 8.54 1.47 -9.35
C LEU A 119 9.65 0.96 -8.42
N ALA A 120 10.61 1.82 -8.04
CA ALA A 120 11.67 1.47 -7.10
C ALA A 120 11.10 0.98 -5.75
N VAL A 121 10.12 1.68 -5.20
CA VAL A 121 9.44 1.28 -3.94
C VAL A 121 8.71 -0.05 -4.09
N ALA A 122 8.07 -0.31 -5.23
CA ALA A 122 7.36 -1.56 -5.50
C ALA A 122 8.31 -2.74 -5.76
N LEU A 123 9.51 -2.49 -6.25
CA LEU A 123 10.59 -3.48 -6.44
C LEU A 123 11.33 -3.83 -5.14
N SER A 124 11.36 -2.90 -4.18
CA SER A 124 12.00 -3.13 -2.87
C SER A 124 11.21 -4.14 -2.04
N THR A 125 11.88 -5.18 -1.56
CA THR A 125 11.23 -6.23 -0.74
C THR A 125 10.74 -5.67 0.60
N GLU A 126 11.54 -4.79 1.20
CA GLU A 126 11.23 -4.14 2.48
C GLU A 126 10.13 -3.08 2.30
N ARG A 127 10.28 -2.18 1.31
CA ARG A 127 9.37 -1.03 1.17
C ARG A 127 8.02 -1.42 0.56
N ASN A 128 7.95 -2.51 -0.21
CA ASN A 128 6.69 -3.04 -0.74
C ASN A 128 5.74 -3.55 0.37
N ARG A 129 6.25 -3.81 1.59
CA ARG A 129 5.40 -4.15 2.75
C ARG A 129 4.33 -3.09 3.04
N ILE A 130 4.61 -1.82 2.77
CA ILE A 130 3.67 -0.72 3.03
C ILE A 130 2.41 -0.86 2.14
N TYR A 131 2.56 -1.28 0.87
CA TYR A 131 1.41 -1.54 0.00
C TYR A 131 0.50 -2.64 0.57
N ARG A 132 1.08 -3.76 1.02
CA ARG A 132 0.32 -4.87 1.65
C ARG A 132 -0.43 -4.40 2.88
N GLU A 133 0.24 -3.64 3.74
CA GLU A 133 -0.36 -3.14 4.96
C GLU A 133 -1.51 -2.15 4.72
N LEU A 134 -1.46 -1.36 3.65
CA LEU A 134 -2.55 -0.50 3.21
C LEU A 134 -3.73 -1.33 2.66
N MET A 135 -3.45 -2.38 1.89
CA MET A 135 -4.50 -3.27 1.38
C MET A 135 -5.23 -4.01 2.51
N LEU A 136 -4.49 -4.62 3.43
CA LEU A 136 -5.09 -5.34 4.56
C LEU A 136 -5.91 -4.39 5.45
N GLY A 137 -5.35 -3.23 5.79
CA GLY A 137 -6.06 -2.26 6.62
C GLY A 137 -7.33 -1.70 5.95
N SER A 138 -7.34 -1.59 4.61
CA SER A 138 -8.50 -1.03 3.90
C SER A 138 -9.60 -2.08 3.77
N VAL A 139 -9.25 -3.37 3.60
CA VAL A 139 -10.21 -4.49 3.72
C VAL A 139 -10.82 -4.54 5.13
N GLU A 140 -10.01 -4.38 6.19
CA GLU A 140 -10.54 -4.32 7.56
C GLU A 140 -11.53 -3.17 7.74
N ILE A 141 -11.19 -1.96 7.27
CA ILE A 141 -12.08 -0.79 7.35
C ILE A 141 -13.38 -1.02 6.59
N VAL A 142 -13.30 -1.53 5.36
CA VAL A 142 -14.49 -1.82 4.55
C VAL A 142 -15.34 -2.92 5.19
N ASN A 143 -14.73 -3.91 5.83
CA ASN A 143 -15.46 -4.94 6.56
C ASN A 143 -16.16 -4.40 7.80
N ASP A 144 -15.55 -3.48 8.55
CA ASP A 144 -16.21 -2.82 9.67
C ASP A 144 -17.39 -1.95 9.18
N ILE A 145 -17.22 -1.22 8.07
CA ILE A 145 -18.31 -0.49 7.41
C ILE A 145 -19.43 -1.44 7.00
N ARG A 146 -19.08 -2.60 6.43
CA ARG A 146 -20.04 -3.66 6.09
C ARG A 146 -20.81 -4.13 7.32
N MET A 147 -20.14 -4.37 8.45
CA MET A 147 -20.79 -4.78 9.70
C MET A 147 -21.71 -3.68 10.24
N ALA A 148 -21.32 -2.41 10.15
CA ALA A 148 -22.17 -1.29 10.56
C ALA A 148 -23.43 -1.12 9.67
N CYS A 149 -23.34 -1.46 8.37
CA CYS A 149 -24.38 -1.17 7.38
C CYS A 149 -25.25 -2.36 6.97
N LEU A 150 -24.73 -3.58 6.99
CA LEU A 150 -25.33 -4.75 6.33
C LEU A 150 -25.50 -5.96 7.25
N ALA A 151 -25.23 -5.81 8.56
CA ALA A 151 -25.60 -6.86 9.51
C ALA A 151 -27.13 -6.98 9.54
N GLU A 152 -27.67 -8.15 9.19
CA GLU A 152 -29.09 -8.51 9.29
C GLU A 152 -29.65 -8.44 10.74
N ASN A 153 -28.81 -8.02 11.70
CA ASN A 153 -29.15 -7.90 13.09
C ASN A 153 -29.82 -6.55 13.39
N LYS A 154 -30.82 -6.60 14.27
CA LYS A 154 -31.36 -5.42 14.98
C LYS A 154 -30.28 -4.84 15.89
N MET A 155 -29.32 -4.13 15.30
CA MET A 155 -28.24 -3.48 16.02
C MET A 155 -28.76 -2.17 16.61
N THR A 156 -28.51 -1.95 17.89
CA THR A 156 -28.88 -0.71 18.59
C THR A 156 -28.02 0.46 18.08
N GLU A 157 -28.50 1.71 18.24
CA GLU A 157 -27.70 2.89 17.91
C GLU A 157 -26.36 2.92 18.66
N ARG A 158 -26.35 2.38 19.89
CA ARG A 158 -25.13 2.27 20.69
C ARG A 158 -24.10 1.34 20.04
N GLU A 159 -24.50 0.13 19.66
CA GLU A 159 -23.61 -0.83 18.98
C GLU A 159 -23.14 -0.29 17.62
N ARG A 160 -24.03 0.40 16.88
CA ARG A 160 -23.68 1.11 15.65
C ARG A 160 -22.59 2.15 15.90
N MET A 161 -22.76 2.94 16.96
CA MET A 161 -21.84 3.98 17.36
C MET A 161 -20.49 3.39 17.82
N GLU A 162 -20.48 2.24 18.49
CA GLU A 162 -19.26 1.54 18.90
C GLU A 162 -18.44 1.05 17.70
N ILE A 163 -19.07 0.44 16.68
CA ILE A 163 -18.38 0.08 15.43
C ILE A 163 -17.82 1.33 14.76
N VAL A 164 -18.64 2.38 14.70
CA VAL A 164 -18.28 3.67 14.13
C VAL A 164 -17.05 4.27 14.81
N PHE A 165 -17.00 4.27 16.13
CA PHE A 165 -15.82 4.69 16.89
C PHE A 165 -14.60 3.77 16.67
N GLY A 166 -14.82 2.48 16.44
CA GLY A 166 -13.77 1.52 16.09
C GLY A 166 -13.09 1.78 14.74
N ILE A 167 -13.81 2.36 13.78
CA ILE A 167 -13.28 2.67 12.43
C ILE A 167 -12.29 3.86 12.47
N ARG A 168 -12.54 4.88 13.30
CA ARG A 168 -11.71 6.10 13.39
C ARG A 168 -10.21 5.85 13.63
N PRO A 169 -9.79 5.04 14.62
CA PRO A 169 -8.35 4.77 14.82
C PRO A 169 -7.74 4.01 13.63
N LYS A 170 -8.50 3.12 12.97
CA LYS A 170 -8.04 2.42 11.77
C LYS A 170 -7.82 3.39 10.61
N LEU A 171 -8.71 4.35 10.40
CA LEU A 171 -8.55 5.42 9.41
C LEU A 171 -7.30 6.28 9.69
N LYS A 172 -7.04 6.62 10.95
CA LYS A 172 -5.84 7.39 11.34
C LYS A 172 -4.55 6.60 11.07
N LEU A 173 -4.55 5.29 11.38
CA LEU A 173 -3.43 4.41 11.09
C LEU A 173 -3.20 4.28 9.58
N MET A 174 -4.28 4.08 8.82
CA MET A 174 -4.28 4.07 7.35
C MET A 174 -3.63 5.33 6.79
N ASN A 175 -4.05 6.50 7.28
CA ASN A 175 -3.51 7.78 6.85
C ASN A 175 -2.01 7.91 7.11
N THR A 176 -1.54 7.43 8.27
CA THR A 176 -0.12 7.44 8.63
C THR A 176 0.69 6.54 7.70
N LYS A 177 0.18 5.35 7.36
CA LYS A 177 0.82 4.42 6.43
C LYS A 177 0.88 5.00 5.01
N LEU A 178 -0.18 5.67 4.58
CA LEU A 178 -0.24 6.32 3.27
C LEU A 178 0.80 7.44 3.15
N GLN A 179 0.94 8.27 4.19
CA GLN A 179 1.99 9.29 4.24
C GLN A 179 3.40 8.68 4.21
N ARG A 180 3.62 7.56 4.89
CA ARG A 180 4.90 6.83 4.82
C ARG A 180 5.16 6.33 3.40
N LEU A 181 4.14 5.80 2.73
CA LEU A 181 4.25 5.37 1.34
C LEU A 181 4.59 6.54 0.41
N THR A 182 3.90 7.69 0.55
CA THR A 182 4.19 8.89 -0.23
C THR A 182 5.63 9.38 -0.03
N LYS A 183 6.13 9.34 1.21
CA LYS A 183 7.53 9.68 1.51
C LYS A 183 8.50 8.66 0.91
N ALA A 184 8.19 7.37 0.95
CA ALA A 184 8.98 6.34 0.30
C ALA A 184 9.07 6.60 -1.21
N VAL A 185 7.95 6.86 -1.89
CA VAL A 185 7.94 7.19 -3.32
C VAL A 185 8.67 8.50 -3.61
N LYS A 186 8.67 9.47 -2.68
CA LYS A 186 9.39 10.71 -2.87
C LYS A 186 10.91 10.53 -2.82
N TYR A 187 11.42 9.71 -1.92
CA TYR A 187 12.85 9.67 -1.59
C TYR A 187 13.57 8.39 -1.99
N THR A 188 12.87 7.32 -2.35
CA THR A 188 13.49 6.07 -2.82
C THR A 188 13.76 6.16 -4.31
N THR A 189 15.02 6.00 -4.67
CA THR A 189 15.50 5.99 -6.05
C THR A 189 15.87 4.57 -6.48
N MET A 190 15.98 4.32 -7.79
CA MET A 190 16.48 3.02 -8.28
C MET A 190 17.90 2.72 -7.81
N SER A 191 18.71 3.75 -7.53
CA SER A 191 20.05 3.56 -6.94
C SER A 191 19.96 2.95 -5.55
N ASP A 192 19.01 3.37 -4.72
CA ASP A 192 18.80 2.81 -3.38
C ASP A 192 18.41 1.32 -3.45
N ILE A 193 17.64 0.92 -4.48
CA ILE A 193 17.27 -0.48 -4.67
C ILE A 193 18.44 -1.30 -5.21
N TRP A 194 19.26 -0.70 -6.08
CA TRP A 194 20.51 -1.34 -6.51
C TRP A 194 21.43 -1.61 -5.31
N TYR A 195 21.51 -0.69 -4.34
CA TYR A 195 22.23 -0.92 -3.10
C TYR A 195 21.60 -2.00 -2.20
N GLU A 196 20.26 -2.14 -2.20
CA GLU A 196 19.55 -3.22 -1.49
C GLU A 196 19.90 -4.60 -2.06
N ILE A 197 19.95 -4.73 -3.39
CA ILE A 197 20.27 -6.00 -4.08
C ILE A 197 21.75 -6.36 -3.95
N ASP A 198 22.64 -5.37 -4.03
CA ASP A 198 24.08 -5.59 -4.00
C ASP A 198 24.55 -6.11 -2.62
N GLU A 199 23.73 -6.08 -1.56
CA GLU A 199 24.04 -6.52 -0.19
C GLU A 199 25.40 -6.01 0.36
N GLY A 200 25.93 -4.91 -0.18
CA GLY A 200 27.27 -4.42 0.15
C GLY A 200 28.43 -5.18 -0.51
N ALA A 201 28.19 -5.89 -1.61
CA ALA A 201 29.21 -6.56 -2.43
C ALA A 201 30.18 -5.57 -3.08
N ARG A 202 29.76 -4.32 -3.30
CA ARG A 202 30.71 -3.22 -3.54
C ARG A 202 31.52 -2.95 -2.27
N PRO A 203 32.86 -3.02 -2.34
CA PRO A 203 33.69 -2.65 -1.20
C PRO A 203 33.35 -1.21 -0.80
N VAL A 204 32.95 -1.04 0.46
CA VAL A 204 32.72 0.29 1.03
C VAL A 204 34.03 1.04 0.88
N ALA A 205 34.05 2.04 -0.01
CA ALA A 205 35.27 2.80 -0.23
C ALA A 205 35.65 3.49 1.09
N ASP A 206 36.80 3.12 1.66
CA ASP A 206 37.27 3.74 2.89
C ASP A 206 37.50 5.24 2.59
N LYS A 207 36.72 6.08 3.27
CA LYS A 207 36.82 7.53 3.15
C LYS A 207 38.24 7.99 3.46
N ARG A 208 38.95 7.29 4.35
CA ARG A 208 40.37 7.55 4.65
C ARG A 208 41.25 7.27 3.44
N ASP A 209 41.08 6.12 2.79
CA ASP A 209 41.85 5.75 1.59
C ASP A 209 41.62 6.72 0.43
N ILE A 210 40.38 7.17 0.22
CA ILE A 210 40.05 8.18 -0.79
C ILE A 210 40.78 9.50 -0.48
N VAL A 211 40.74 9.95 0.77
CA VAL A 211 41.38 11.20 1.21
C VAL A 211 42.91 11.09 1.09
N GLU A 212 43.50 9.96 1.48
CA GLU A 212 44.94 9.75 1.33
C GLU A 212 45.36 9.68 -0.14
N ALA A 213 44.61 9.00 -0.99
CA ALA A 213 44.86 8.94 -2.43
C ALA A 213 44.75 10.33 -3.08
N ALA A 214 43.79 11.16 -2.65
CA ALA A 214 43.68 12.55 -3.07
C ALA A 214 44.89 13.39 -2.61
N LYS A 215 45.31 13.26 -1.35
CA LYS A 215 46.51 13.94 -0.82
C LYS A 215 47.79 13.56 -1.56
N ARG A 216 47.98 12.26 -1.89
CA ARG A 216 49.14 11.78 -2.65
C ARG A 216 49.16 12.37 -4.07
N ARG A 217 48.02 12.36 -4.77
CA ARG A 217 47.88 12.99 -6.10
C ARG A 217 48.20 14.49 -6.08
N TRP A 218 47.68 15.22 -5.09
CA TRP A 218 47.96 16.65 -4.94
C TRP A 218 49.46 16.92 -4.72
N LYS A 219 50.13 16.16 -3.84
CA LYS A 219 51.58 16.27 -3.62
C LYS A 219 52.40 15.94 -4.88
N GLN A 220 51.97 14.97 -5.67
CA GLN A 220 52.64 14.62 -6.93
C GLN A 220 52.49 15.72 -7.98
N ILE A 221 51.28 16.26 -8.15
CA ILE A 221 51.04 17.38 -9.07
C ILE A 221 51.85 18.61 -8.64
N GLY A 222 51.85 18.95 -7.34
CA GLY A 222 52.64 20.07 -6.82
C GLY A 222 54.16 19.91 -6.94
N ARG A 223 54.68 18.69 -7.13
CA ARG A 223 56.10 18.46 -7.44
C ARG A 223 56.42 18.61 -8.94
N ASN A 224 55.43 18.37 -9.80
CA ASN A 224 55.56 18.49 -11.25
C ASN A 224 55.31 19.91 -11.77
N VAL A 225 54.72 20.78 -10.96
CA VAL A 225 54.61 22.22 -11.23
C VAL A 225 55.79 22.91 -10.54
N ARG A 226 56.89 23.15 -11.27
CA ARG A 226 57.92 24.11 -10.83
C ARG A 226 57.50 25.52 -11.29
N PRO A 227 57.77 26.58 -10.51
CA PRO A 227 57.58 27.96 -10.96
C PRO A 227 58.44 28.29 -12.18
#